data_AF-A0A820UMB1-F1
#
_entry.id   AF-A0A820UMB1-F1
#
_cell.length_a   1.000
_cell.length_b   1.000
_cell.length_c   1.000
_cell.angle_alpha   90.00
_cell.angle_beta   90.00
_cell.angle_gamma   90.00
#
_symmetry.space_group_name_H-M   'P 1'
#
loop_
_entity.id
_entity.type
_entity.pdbx_description
1 polymer ?
#
loop_
_entity_poly.entity_id
_entity_poly.type
_entity_poly.pdbx_seq_one_letter_code
_entity_poly.pdbx_strand_id
1 'polypeptide(L)'
;MTSTNERISSSVYLINYFIYCPSLCEKEGQEDRKILYYYPFDVNLNRQIRTIGYCEGLVKFTETFGFDESFETVHFQKTRLLFHKVENDTCIAMTLHIPVIERKKDDKLLIEYYDENINDRIMLPILKMSYRYFVLQHGTISTVIQHGGVEELRNTLKQHFDKIESIVLF
;
A
#
# COMPACT_ATOMS: atom_id res chain seq x y z
N MET A 1 20.72 -39.81 5.37
CA MET A 1 19.60 -38.93 5.77
C MET A 1 20.19 -37.56 6.06
N THR A 2 20.21 -36.68 5.06
CA THR A 2 20.73 -35.31 5.22
C THR A 2 19.64 -34.46 5.86
N SER A 3 19.85 -34.01 7.09
CA SER A 3 18.91 -33.13 7.78
C SER A 3 18.84 -31.79 7.06
N THR A 4 17.76 -31.55 6.33
CA THR A 4 17.42 -30.23 5.78
C THR A 4 17.09 -29.31 6.95
N ASN A 5 17.97 -28.36 7.24
CA ASN A 5 17.65 -27.29 8.20
C ASN A 5 16.78 -26.26 7.46
N GLU A 6 15.48 -26.25 7.75
CA GLU A 6 14.54 -25.26 7.24
C GLU A 6 14.44 -24.12 8.25
N ARG A 7 14.70 -22.88 7.80
CA ARG A 7 14.49 -21.69 8.61
C ARG A 7 13.42 -20.83 7.93
N ILE A 8 12.25 -20.76 8.57
CA ILE A 8 11.21 -19.80 8.17
C ILE A 8 11.70 -18.42 8.59
N SER A 9 11.89 -17.55 7.61
CA SER A 9 12.32 -16.17 7.79
C SER A 9 11.13 -15.24 7.58
N SER A 10 10.64 -14.69 8.71
CA SER A 10 9.62 -13.63 8.87
C SER A 10 8.15 -13.95 8.57
N SER A 11 7.27 -13.44 9.44
CA SER A 11 5.82 -13.37 9.24
C SER A 11 5.47 -12.32 8.18
N VAL A 12 4.22 -12.32 7.70
CA VAL A 12 3.70 -11.22 6.88
C VAL A 12 3.79 -9.92 7.69
N TYR A 13 4.24 -8.83 7.08
CA TYR A 13 4.24 -7.52 7.71
C TYR A 13 3.99 -6.41 6.68
N LEU A 14 3.49 -5.27 7.16
CA LEU A 14 3.26 -4.09 6.35
C LEU A 14 4.58 -3.38 6.01
N ILE A 15 4.88 -3.21 4.72
CA ILE A 15 6.04 -2.44 4.25
C ILE A 15 5.70 -0.96 4.15
N ASN A 16 4.55 -0.64 3.56
CA ASN A 16 4.06 0.72 3.46
C ASN A 16 2.54 0.76 3.30
N TYR A 17 1.96 1.87 3.73
CA TYR A 17 0.55 2.22 3.51
C TYR A 17 0.49 3.68 3.12
N PHE A 18 -0.20 4.01 2.04
CA PHE A 18 -0.20 5.37 1.54
C PHE A 18 -1.51 5.73 0.85
N ILE A 19 -1.83 7.02 0.91
CA ILE A 19 -2.97 7.65 0.26
C ILE A 19 -2.42 8.76 -0.61
N TYR A 20 -2.85 8.79 -1.86
CA TYR A 20 -2.41 9.80 -2.81
C TYR A 20 -3.51 10.23 -3.75
N CYS A 21 -3.41 11.46 -4.25
CA CYS A 21 -4.37 12.07 -5.16
C CYS A 21 -3.61 12.73 -6.32
N PRO A 22 -3.54 12.08 -7.50
CA PRO A 22 -2.79 12.57 -8.66
C PRO A 22 -3.11 14.01 -9.06
N SER A 23 -4.38 14.41 -8.97
CA SER A 23 -4.87 15.75 -9.34
C SER A 23 -4.28 16.89 -8.51
N LEU A 24 -3.66 16.61 -7.36
CA LEU A 24 -2.95 17.61 -6.56
C LEU A 24 -1.55 17.97 -7.13
N CYS A 25 -1.06 17.20 -8.11
CA CYS A 25 0.19 17.46 -8.81
C CYS A 25 -0.09 18.13 -10.16
N GLU A 26 -0.02 19.46 -10.21
CA GLU A 26 -0.32 20.24 -11.42
C GLU A 26 0.88 20.33 -12.39
N LYS A 27 2.11 20.20 -11.88
CA LYS A 27 3.36 20.46 -12.62
C LYS A 27 4.45 19.47 -12.25
N GLU A 28 5.34 19.21 -13.21
CA GLU A 28 6.58 18.48 -12.97
C GLU A 28 7.41 19.18 -11.87
N GLY A 29 7.97 18.39 -10.95
CA GLY A 29 8.65 18.89 -9.75
C GLY A 29 7.74 19.19 -8.55
N GLN A 30 6.44 18.88 -8.64
CA GLN A 30 5.48 18.96 -7.52
C GLN A 30 4.89 17.59 -7.14
N GLU A 31 5.61 16.51 -7.44
CA GLU A 31 5.13 15.15 -7.23
C GLU A 31 4.91 14.81 -5.75
N ASP A 32 5.49 15.58 -4.84
CA ASP A 32 5.24 15.49 -3.40
C ASP A 32 3.81 15.92 -3.03
N ARG A 33 3.19 16.82 -3.81
CA ARG A 33 1.86 17.36 -3.49
C ARG A 33 0.76 16.32 -3.55
N LYS A 34 0.91 15.30 -4.41
CA LYS A 34 -0.05 14.20 -4.53
C LYS A 34 -0.06 13.29 -3.30
N ILE A 35 0.96 13.37 -2.43
CA ILE A 35 1.02 12.56 -1.22
C ILE A 35 0.10 13.17 -0.16
N LEU A 36 -0.92 12.41 0.22
CA LEU A 36 -1.86 12.78 1.28
C LEU A 36 -1.50 12.14 2.62
N TYR A 37 -1.00 10.90 2.57
CA TYR A 37 -0.51 10.16 3.72
C TYR A 37 0.52 9.11 3.27
N TYR A 38 1.56 8.88 4.07
CA TYR A 38 2.51 7.81 3.84
C TYR A 38 3.03 7.25 5.17
N TYR A 39 2.95 5.94 5.31
CA TYR A 39 3.53 5.16 6.40
C TYR A 39 4.53 4.15 5.83
N PRO A 40 5.70 3.95 6.48
CA PRO A 40 6.23 4.74 7.59
C PRO A 40 6.58 6.18 7.20
N PHE A 41 6.37 7.13 8.12
CA PHE A 41 6.53 8.56 7.83
C PHE A 41 8.01 8.99 7.69
N ASP A 42 8.95 8.19 8.20
CA ASP A 42 10.39 8.42 8.17
C ASP A 42 11.04 7.98 6.84
N VAL A 43 10.27 7.34 5.95
CA VAL A 43 10.72 7.00 4.61
C VAL A 43 11.04 8.27 3.83
N ASN A 44 12.24 8.34 3.24
CA ASN A 44 12.66 9.49 2.43
C ASN A 44 11.65 9.86 1.33
N LEU A 45 11.34 11.15 1.19
CA LEU A 45 10.34 11.68 0.25
C LEU A 45 10.54 11.18 -1.20
N ASN A 46 11.76 11.15 -1.72
CA ASN A 46 12.02 10.65 -3.08
C ASN A 46 11.64 9.17 -3.23
N ARG A 47 11.76 8.38 -2.17
CA ARG A 47 11.29 6.99 -2.16
C ARG A 47 9.77 6.92 -2.15
N GLN A 48 9.09 7.75 -1.37
CA GLN A 48 7.62 7.84 -1.37
C GLN A 48 7.09 8.21 -2.76
N ILE A 49 7.63 9.27 -3.38
CA ILE A 49 7.28 9.73 -4.73
C ILE A 49 7.46 8.59 -5.74
N ARG A 50 8.59 7.88 -5.69
CA ARG A 50 8.85 6.72 -6.58
C ARG A 50 7.83 5.60 -6.40
N THR A 51 7.47 5.26 -5.16
CA THR A 51 6.46 4.22 -4.88
C THR A 51 5.10 4.60 -5.46
N ILE A 52 4.70 5.87 -5.33
CA ILE A 52 3.42 6.34 -5.89
C ILE A 52 3.47 6.39 -7.41
N GLY A 53 4.56 6.88 -7.99
CA GLY A 53 4.75 6.90 -9.44
C GLY A 53 4.72 5.50 -10.06
N TYR A 54 5.20 4.48 -9.34
CA TYR A 54 5.06 3.08 -9.75
C TYR A 54 3.58 2.64 -9.82
N CYS A 55 2.78 2.99 -8.81
CA CYS A 55 1.35 2.66 -8.79
C CYS A 55 0.58 3.39 -9.91
N GLU A 56 0.87 4.67 -10.13
CA GLU A 56 0.30 5.43 -11.25
C GLU A 56 0.67 4.81 -12.61
N GLY A 57 1.92 4.36 -12.75
CA GLY A 57 2.39 3.67 -13.94
C GLY A 57 1.61 2.37 -14.18
N LEU A 58 1.35 1.60 -13.13
CA LEU A 58 0.52 0.39 -13.21
C LEU A 58 -0.92 0.70 -13.61
N VAL A 59 -1.54 1.74 -13.02
CA VAL A 59 -2.91 2.13 -13.35
C VAL A 59 -3.02 2.50 -14.83
N LYS A 60 -2.12 3.37 -15.32
CA LYS A 60 -2.07 3.76 -16.74
C LYS A 60 -1.79 2.58 -17.65
N PHE A 61 -0.91 1.67 -17.23
CA PHE A 61 -0.62 0.45 -17.97
C PHE A 61 -1.89 -0.41 -18.11
N THR A 62 -2.63 -0.65 -17.03
CA THR A 62 -3.87 -1.44 -17.10
C THR A 62 -4.96 -0.75 -17.93
N GLU A 63 -5.11 0.58 -17.81
CA GLU A 63 -6.05 1.35 -18.64
C GLU A 63 -5.76 1.20 -20.14
N THR A 64 -4.48 1.08 -20.53
CA THR A 64 -4.07 0.89 -21.93
C THR A 64 -4.63 -0.40 -22.55
N PHE A 65 -4.94 -1.42 -21.74
CA PHE A 65 -5.51 -2.69 -22.20
C PHE A 65 -7.05 -2.74 -22.08
N GLY A 66 -7.70 -1.62 -21.77
CA GLY A 66 -9.16 -1.55 -21.67
C GLY A 66 -9.72 -2.14 -20.37
N PHE A 67 -8.89 -2.24 -19.33
CA PHE A 67 -9.39 -2.51 -17.98
C PHE A 67 -9.97 -1.19 -17.42
N ASP A 68 -11.29 -1.03 -17.51
CA ASP A 68 -12.02 0.12 -16.93
C ASP A 68 -11.97 0.11 -15.39
N GLU A 69 -11.77 -1.07 -14.80
CA GLU A 69 -11.55 -1.24 -13.36
C GLU A 69 -10.05 -1.23 -13.06
N SER A 70 -9.63 -0.33 -12.15
CA SER A 70 -8.28 -0.34 -11.61
C SER A 70 -7.96 -1.69 -10.98
N PHE A 71 -6.75 -2.20 -11.18
CA PHE A 71 -6.29 -3.44 -10.52
C PHE A 71 -6.46 -3.35 -9.00
N GLU A 72 -6.85 -4.46 -8.36
CA GLU A 72 -7.00 -4.49 -6.90
C GLU A 72 -5.76 -5.04 -6.20
N THR A 73 -5.01 -5.91 -6.88
CA THR A 73 -3.83 -6.59 -6.32
C THR A 73 -2.77 -6.81 -7.39
N VAL A 74 -1.49 -6.65 -7.02
CA VAL A 74 -0.34 -7.06 -7.83
C VAL A 74 0.59 -7.94 -7.00
N HIS A 75 0.94 -9.10 -7.55
CA HIS A 75 1.81 -10.08 -6.92
C HIS A 75 3.22 -9.90 -7.45
N PHE A 76 4.13 -9.50 -6.57
CA PHE A 76 5.56 -9.54 -6.83
C PHE A 76 6.15 -10.73 -6.11
N GLN A 77 7.35 -11.13 -6.54
CA GLN A 77 8.07 -12.24 -5.91
C GLN A 77 8.23 -12.08 -4.39
N LYS A 78 8.47 -10.86 -3.91
CA LYS A 78 8.76 -10.58 -2.49
C LYS A 78 7.64 -9.87 -1.75
N THR A 79 6.68 -9.32 -2.47
CA THR A 79 5.69 -8.39 -1.90
C THR A 79 4.34 -8.51 -2.58
N ARG A 80 3.28 -8.20 -1.84
CA ARG A 80 1.95 -8.03 -2.38
C ARG A 80 1.57 -6.56 -2.33
N LEU A 81 1.22 -5.97 -3.46
CA LEU A 81 0.63 -4.62 -3.52
C LEU A 81 -0.89 -4.77 -3.58
N LEU A 82 -1.59 -4.10 -2.68
CA LEU A 82 -3.04 -3.99 -2.67
C LEU A 82 -3.40 -2.54 -2.96
N PHE A 83 -4.41 -2.34 -3.80
CA PHE A 83 -4.79 -1.05 -4.32
C PHE A 83 -6.30 -0.89 -4.32
N HIS A 84 -6.76 0.31 -4.00
CA HIS A 84 -8.16 0.65 -4.10
C HIS A 84 -8.34 2.13 -4.44
N LYS A 85 -9.14 2.41 -5.47
CA LYS A 85 -9.59 3.78 -5.78
C LYS A 85 -10.80 4.10 -4.90
N VAL A 86 -10.71 5.18 -4.13
CA VAL A 86 -11.71 5.50 -3.09
C VAL A 86 -12.72 6.55 -3.56
N GLU A 87 -12.25 7.73 -3.93
CA GLU A 87 -13.07 8.88 -4.33
C GLU A 87 -12.33 9.69 -5.39
N ASN A 88 -13.03 10.17 -6.41
CA ASN A 88 -12.45 10.91 -7.53
C ASN A 88 -11.26 10.15 -8.13
N ASP A 89 -10.06 10.74 -8.16
CA ASP A 89 -8.80 10.10 -8.52
C ASP A 89 -7.92 9.74 -7.30
N THR A 90 -8.44 9.89 -6.08
CA THR A 90 -7.73 9.50 -4.86
C THR A 90 -7.68 7.99 -4.70
N CYS A 91 -6.50 7.51 -4.34
CA CYS A 91 -6.18 6.10 -4.24
C CYS A 91 -5.57 5.79 -2.87
N ILE A 92 -5.87 4.60 -2.37
CA ILE A 92 -5.31 4.02 -1.16
C ILE A 92 -4.61 2.72 -1.52
N ALA A 93 -3.42 2.50 -0.98
CA ALA A 93 -2.64 1.32 -1.28
C ALA A 93 -1.80 0.88 -0.09
N MET A 94 -1.51 -0.42 -0.04
CA MET A 94 -0.58 -0.99 0.92
C MET A 94 0.27 -2.08 0.30
N THR A 95 1.54 -2.14 0.72
CA THR A 95 2.46 -3.19 0.30
C THR A 95 2.76 -4.11 1.48
N LEU A 96 2.55 -5.41 1.31
CA LEU A 96 2.85 -6.44 2.31
C LEU A 96 4.11 -7.21 1.91
N HIS A 97 4.97 -7.53 2.88
CA HIS A 97 6.07 -8.47 2.69
C HIS A 97 5.55 -9.91 2.69
N ILE A 98 6.04 -10.74 1.76
CA ILE A 98 5.70 -12.16 1.69
C ILE A 98 6.74 -12.99 2.46
N PRO A 99 6.31 -13.90 3.36
CA PRO A 99 7.20 -14.81 4.08
C PRO A 99 8.13 -15.60 3.17
N VAL A 100 9.35 -15.81 3.67
CA VAL A 100 10.41 -16.53 2.94
C VAL A 100 10.86 -17.73 3.76
N ILE A 101 11.04 -18.87 3.12
CA ILE A 101 11.74 -20.00 3.73
C ILE A 101 13.10 -20.12 3.07
N GLU A 102 14.12 -20.09 3.93
CA GLU A 102 15.49 -20.37 3.53
C GLU A 102 15.79 -21.83 3.85
N ARG A 103 16.06 -22.62 2.81
CA ARG A 103 16.49 -24.01 2.94
C ARG A 103 17.96 -24.10 2.56
N LYS A 104 18.78 -24.71 3.41
CA LYS A 104 20.15 -25.05 3.06
C LYS A 104 20.21 -26.52 2.64
N LYS A 105 20.54 -26.78 1.38
CA LYS A 105 20.74 -28.14 0.84
C LYS A 105 22.05 -28.18 0.05
N ASP A 106 22.93 -29.11 0.40
CA ASP A 106 24.21 -29.35 -0.30
C ASP A 106 25.05 -28.07 -0.52
N ASP A 107 25.21 -27.26 0.54
CA ASP A 107 25.87 -25.94 0.55
C ASP A 107 25.30 -24.86 -0.39
N LYS A 108 24.14 -25.10 -1.01
CA LYS A 108 23.36 -24.08 -1.72
C LYS A 108 22.23 -23.54 -0.84
N LEU A 109 22.08 -22.22 -0.84
CA LEU A 109 20.94 -21.52 -0.23
C LEU A 109 19.79 -21.49 -1.24
N LEU A 110 18.68 -22.12 -0.89
CA LEU A 110 17.43 -22.08 -1.63
C LEU A 110 16.48 -21.13 -0.91
N ILE A 111 15.93 -20.15 -1.63
CA ILE A 111 15.00 -19.15 -1.11
C ILE A 111 13.63 -19.37 -1.76
N GLU A 112 12.64 -19.79 -0.97
CA GLU A 112 11.27 -20.02 -1.41
C GLU A 112 10.33 -18.96 -0.83
N TYR A 113 9.50 -18.34 -1.66
CA TYR A 113 8.52 -17.33 -1.25
C TYR A 113 7.14 -17.97 -1.15
N TYR A 114 6.46 -17.77 -0.01
CA TYR A 114 5.17 -18.38 0.27
C TYR A 114 4.02 -17.41 0.01
N ASP A 115 3.76 -17.17 -1.28
CA ASP A 115 2.70 -16.28 -1.76
C ASP A 115 1.31 -16.69 -1.26
N GLU A 116 1.09 -18.00 -1.06
CA GLU A 116 -0.16 -18.59 -0.56
C GLU A 116 -0.54 -18.14 0.86
N ASN A 117 0.43 -17.62 1.63
CA ASN A 117 0.17 -17.15 3.00
C ASN A 117 -0.57 -15.79 3.03
N ILE A 118 -0.69 -15.10 1.89
CA ILE A 118 -1.45 -13.85 1.76
C ILE A 118 -2.68 -14.12 0.91
N ASN A 119 -3.86 -14.05 1.54
CA ASN A 119 -5.14 -14.20 0.87
C ASN A 119 -5.75 -12.84 0.53
N ASP A 120 -5.82 -12.53 -0.77
CA ASP A 120 -6.35 -11.26 -1.27
C ASP A 120 -7.82 -11.05 -0.90
N ARG A 121 -8.60 -12.14 -0.81
CA ARG A 121 -10.02 -12.10 -0.38
C ARG A 121 -10.19 -11.66 1.08
N ILE A 122 -9.11 -11.63 1.85
CA ILE A 122 -9.09 -11.13 3.23
C ILE A 122 -8.41 -9.77 3.28
N MET A 123 -7.23 -9.63 2.68
CA MET A 123 -6.41 -8.42 2.79
C MET A 123 -7.00 -7.22 2.04
N LEU A 124 -7.62 -7.43 0.88
CA LEU A 124 -8.25 -6.34 0.13
C LEU A 124 -9.45 -5.75 0.89
N PRO A 125 -10.39 -6.56 1.45
CA PRO A 125 -11.41 -6.03 2.35
C PRO A 125 -10.86 -5.27 3.56
N ILE A 126 -9.72 -5.68 4.13
CA ILE A 126 -9.07 -4.95 5.22
C ILE A 126 -8.64 -3.55 4.75
N LEU A 127 -7.97 -3.45 3.59
CA LEU A 127 -7.61 -2.15 2.99
C LEU A 127 -8.85 -1.28 2.78
N LYS A 128 -9.90 -1.82 2.15
CA LYS A 128 -11.16 -1.08 1.91
C LYS A 128 -11.84 -0.65 3.22
N MET A 129 -11.81 -1.51 4.23
CA MET A 129 -12.41 -1.24 5.54
C MET A 129 -11.66 -0.14 6.31
N SER A 130 -10.33 -0.08 6.17
CA SER A 130 -9.53 1.01 6.77
C SER A 130 -10.00 2.38 6.26
N TYR A 131 -10.30 2.51 4.96
CA TYR A 131 -10.86 3.74 4.40
C TYR A 131 -12.30 4.00 4.87
N ARG A 132 -13.15 2.96 4.90
CA ARG A 132 -14.54 3.12 5.38
C ARG A 132 -14.60 3.60 6.83
N TYR A 133 -13.65 3.17 7.66
CA TYR A 133 -13.54 3.63 9.04
C TYR A 133 -13.14 5.10 9.13
N PHE A 134 -12.21 5.56 8.27
CA PHE A 134 -11.92 6.98 8.11
C PHE A 134 -13.19 7.78 7.76
N VAL A 135 -13.94 7.32 6.75
CA VAL A 135 -15.18 7.99 6.31
C VAL A 135 -16.22 8.05 7.42
N LEU A 136 -16.34 7.00 8.23
CA LEU A 136 -17.28 6.97 9.36
C LEU A 136 -16.95 8.03 10.42
N GLN A 137 -15.67 8.30 10.68
CA GLN A 137 -15.25 9.22 11.73
C GLN A 137 -15.12 10.67 11.26
N HIS A 138 -14.70 10.88 10.02
CA HIS A 138 -14.28 12.21 9.53
C HIS A 138 -15.10 12.69 8.32
N GLY A 139 -15.92 11.83 7.74
CA GLY A 139 -16.56 12.07 6.44
C GLY A 139 -15.62 11.73 5.26
N THR A 140 -16.13 11.96 4.06
CA THR A 140 -15.38 11.68 2.82
C THR A 140 -14.18 12.59 2.66
N ILE A 141 -13.17 12.16 1.88
CA ILE A 141 -12.01 13.01 1.55
C ILE A 141 -12.47 14.34 0.94
N SER A 142 -13.45 14.26 0.04
CA SER A 142 -14.06 15.43 -0.59
C SER A 142 -14.69 16.40 0.43
N THR A 143 -15.36 15.86 1.45
CA THR A 143 -15.96 16.66 2.53
C THR A 143 -14.89 17.37 3.36
N VAL A 144 -13.82 16.67 3.74
CA VAL A 144 -12.74 17.26 4.54
C VAL A 144 -12.04 18.38 3.75
N ILE A 145 -11.74 18.16 2.47
CA ILE A 145 -11.15 19.20 1.59
C ILE A 145 -12.08 20.41 1.46
N GLN A 146 -13.39 20.20 1.30
CA GLN A 146 -14.34 21.30 1.16
C GLN A 146 -14.38 22.23 2.39
N HIS A 147 -14.20 21.68 3.60
CA HIS A 147 -14.31 22.44 4.83
C HIS A 147 -12.96 23.03 5.29
N GLY A 148 -11.85 22.31 5.13
CA GLY A 148 -10.55 22.70 5.69
C GLY A 148 -9.38 22.71 4.69
N GLY A 149 -9.63 22.33 3.44
CA GLY A 149 -8.58 22.23 2.42
C GLY A 149 -7.68 21.01 2.57
N VAL A 150 -6.64 20.96 1.74
CA VAL A 150 -5.75 19.80 1.62
C VAL A 150 -4.87 19.61 2.87
N GLU A 151 -4.41 20.69 3.51
CA GLU A 151 -3.59 20.56 4.73
C GLU A 151 -4.39 20.00 5.91
N GLU A 152 -5.66 20.40 6.06
CA GLU A 152 -6.53 19.82 7.08
C GLU A 152 -6.77 18.32 6.82
N LEU A 153 -6.93 17.93 5.55
CA LEU A 153 -7.00 16.53 5.17
C LEU A 153 -5.72 15.78 5.56
N ARG A 154 -4.52 16.28 5.24
CA ARG A 154 -3.26 15.63 5.60
C ARG A 154 -3.14 15.44 7.11
N ASN A 155 -3.49 16.46 7.89
CA ASN A 155 -3.49 16.38 9.35
C ASN A 155 -4.50 15.34 9.87
N THR A 156 -5.71 15.32 9.31
CA THR A 156 -6.77 14.38 9.71
C THR A 156 -6.37 12.94 9.39
N LEU A 157 -5.86 12.70 8.17
CA LEU A 157 -5.36 11.39 7.75
C LEU A 157 -4.22 10.93 8.66
N LYS A 158 -3.26 11.80 8.95
CA LYS A 158 -2.15 11.50 9.86
C LYS A 158 -2.66 11.10 11.25
N GLN A 159 -3.53 11.91 11.85
CA GLN A 159 -4.09 11.63 13.17
C GLN A 159 -4.91 10.34 13.22
N HIS A 160 -5.60 10.00 12.13
CA HIS A 160 -6.42 8.80 12.03
C HIS A 160 -5.55 7.55 11.85
N PHE A 161 -4.67 7.54 10.85
CA PHE A 161 -3.93 6.35 10.44
C PHE A 161 -2.71 6.05 11.31
N ASP A 162 -2.04 7.06 11.90
CA ASP A 162 -0.97 6.83 12.89
C ASP A 162 -1.51 6.07 14.12
N LYS A 163 -2.80 6.25 14.48
CA LYS A 163 -3.44 5.51 15.60
C LYS A 163 -3.84 4.09 15.24
N ILE A 164 -4.19 3.87 13.97
CA ILE A 164 -4.71 2.59 13.44
C ILE A 164 -3.60 1.55 13.25
N GLU A 165 -2.33 1.96 13.25
CA GLU A 165 -1.18 1.05 13.36
C GLU A 165 -1.34 0.03 14.49
N SER A 166 -2.06 0.40 15.56
CA SER A 166 -2.30 -0.46 16.72
C SER A 166 -3.44 -1.50 16.56
N ILE A 167 -4.31 -1.38 15.53
CA ILE A 167 -5.61 -2.10 15.50
C ILE A 167 -5.81 -3.01 14.28
N VAL A 168 -5.21 -2.70 13.11
CA VAL A 168 -5.64 -3.35 11.85
C VAL A 168 -4.53 -4.07 11.08
N LEU A 169 -3.25 -3.88 11.42
CA LEU A 169 -2.13 -4.32 10.57
C LEU A 169 -1.15 -5.28 11.28
N PHE A 170 -1.72 -6.32 11.89
CA PHE A 170 -1.12 -7.46 12.65
C PHE A 170 -1.11 -7.29 14.18
#